data_AF-A0A936A7B0-F1
#
_entry.id   AF-A0A936A7B0-F1
#
_cell.length_a   1.000
_cell.length_b   1.000
_cell.length_c   1.000
_cell.angle_alpha   90.00
_cell.angle_beta   90.00
_cell.angle_gamma   90.00
#
_symmetry.space_group_name_H-M   'P 1'
#
loop_
_entity.id
_entity.type
_entity.pdbx_description
1 polymer ?
#
loop_
_entity_poly.entity_id
_entity_poly.type
_entity_poly.pdbx_seq_one_letter_code
_entity_poly.pdbx_strand_id
1 'polypeptide(L)'
;MKAKIAFEYQVDPFEFNSRKVRQWIEKTIQQYDKKADTITIIFCNDTFLLDLNKKYLQHDYYTDIISFPFSAEPISGELYISIDRVRDNAKKFKEDETLELLRVIIHGILHFIGFKDKSEVDKSAMRDAEDQALTCYKNEFLKQDHYFDQVYDLVRLIPKGRVCNYGAIANYLSLGSARMVGWALNQLKGDVHDIPAHRVVNVKGELSGRLMFGEAGKRMARLLRAEGVPVKDDKVQHLEKYFWDPEGEVN
;
A
#
# COMPACT_ATOMS: atom_id res chain seq x y z
N MET A 1 -2.42 26.21 -4.27
CA MET A 1 -1.49 25.36 -5.02
C MET A 1 -1.35 24.04 -4.28
N LYS A 2 -1.28 22.89 -4.96
CA LYS A 2 -0.98 21.60 -4.29
C LYS A 2 0.49 21.60 -3.87
N ALA A 3 0.80 21.07 -2.69
CA ALA A 3 2.17 20.89 -2.22
C ALA A 3 2.97 20.05 -3.23
N LYS A 4 4.26 20.35 -3.39
CA LYS A 4 5.16 19.60 -4.28
C LYS A 4 6.09 18.75 -3.42
N ILE A 5 5.66 17.54 -3.11
CA ILE A 5 6.51 16.54 -2.46
C ILE A 5 7.20 15.69 -3.53
N ALA A 6 8.52 15.80 -3.61
CA ALA A 6 9.37 15.10 -4.57
C ALA A 6 10.21 14.02 -3.88
N PHE A 7 10.53 12.96 -4.63
CA PHE A 7 11.40 11.88 -4.20
C PHE A 7 12.56 11.78 -5.18
N GLU A 8 13.79 11.90 -4.70
CA GLU A 8 15.02 11.86 -5.48
C GLU A 8 15.95 10.75 -4.95
N TYR A 9 16.79 10.21 -5.84
CA TYR A 9 17.63 9.06 -5.54
C TYR A 9 19.09 9.37 -5.89
N GLN A 10 19.97 9.27 -4.89
CA GLN A 10 21.42 9.23 -5.03
C GLN A 10 21.97 7.79 -4.90
N VAL A 11 21.06 6.81 -4.89
CA VAL A 11 21.29 5.38 -4.87
C VAL A 11 20.44 4.72 -5.95
N ASP A 12 20.63 3.42 -6.17
CA ASP A 12 19.74 2.66 -7.07
C ASP A 12 18.27 2.80 -6.60
N PRO A 13 17.35 3.17 -7.51
CA PRO A 13 15.95 3.31 -7.17
C PRO A 13 15.37 2.02 -6.60
N PHE A 14 14.53 2.16 -5.60
CA PHE A 14 13.79 1.06 -4.98
C PHE A 14 12.29 1.31 -5.06
N GLU A 15 11.51 0.25 -4.96
CA GLU A 15 10.07 0.31 -5.15
C GLU A 15 9.34 0.67 -3.85
N PHE A 16 8.54 1.73 -3.89
CA PHE A 16 7.52 2.02 -2.89
C PHE A 16 6.40 2.85 -3.51
N ASN A 17 5.23 2.86 -2.89
CA ASN A 17 4.09 3.61 -3.42
C ASN A 17 4.21 5.12 -3.11
N SER A 18 5.01 5.82 -3.89
CA SER A 18 5.27 7.27 -3.75
C SER A 18 4.01 8.13 -3.76
N ARG A 19 2.94 7.68 -4.44
CA ARG A 19 1.63 8.36 -4.42
C ARG A 19 0.97 8.26 -3.05
N LYS A 20 0.89 7.06 -2.47
CA LYS A 20 0.33 6.85 -1.12
C LYS A 20 1.15 7.61 -0.07
N VAL A 21 2.47 7.56 -0.15
CA VAL A 21 3.36 8.27 0.77
C VAL A 21 3.19 9.79 0.67
N ARG A 22 3.10 10.35 -0.54
CA ARG A 22 2.81 11.79 -0.72
C ARG A 22 1.49 12.21 -0.08
N GLN A 23 0.41 11.46 -0.35
CA GLN A 23 -0.91 11.75 0.23
C GLN A 23 -0.90 11.65 1.75
N TRP A 24 -0.19 10.67 2.29
CA TRP A 24 -0.01 10.49 3.71
C TRP A 24 0.73 11.65 4.37
N ILE A 25 1.87 12.08 3.83
CA ILE A 25 2.64 13.22 4.35
C ILE A 25 1.79 14.50 4.34
N GLU A 26 1.10 14.79 3.23
CA GLU A 26 0.23 15.97 3.13
C GLU A 26 -0.85 15.96 4.23
N LYS A 27 -1.44 14.79 4.50
CA LYS A 27 -2.45 14.62 5.55
C LYS A 27 -1.86 14.78 6.94
N THR A 28 -0.69 14.19 7.21
CA THR A 28 -0.05 14.34 8.53
C THR A 28 0.30 15.80 8.80
N ILE A 29 0.82 16.54 7.81
CA ILE A 29 1.08 17.98 7.96
C ILE A 29 -0.22 18.75 8.26
N GLN A 30 -1.32 18.44 7.56
CA GLN A 30 -2.62 19.07 7.79
C GLN A 30 -3.21 18.76 9.17
N GLN A 31 -2.93 17.60 9.78
CA GLN A 31 -3.39 17.24 11.12
C GLN A 31 -2.83 18.17 12.22
N TYR A 32 -1.71 18.84 11.95
CA TYR A 32 -1.11 19.83 12.85
C TYR A 32 -1.42 21.28 12.42
N ASP A 33 -2.46 21.49 11.61
CA ASP A 33 -2.88 22.80 11.09
C ASP A 33 -1.79 23.54 10.30
N LYS A 34 -0.86 22.79 9.70
CA LYS A 34 0.24 23.30 8.87
C LYS A 34 -0.06 23.14 7.39
N LYS A 35 0.58 23.96 6.55
CA LYS A 35 0.58 23.80 5.09
C LYS A 35 1.93 23.31 4.59
N ALA A 36 1.90 22.43 3.60
CA ALA A 36 3.11 22.01 2.89
C ALA A 36 3.27 22.83 1.59
N ASP A 37 4.52 23.17 1.26
CA ASP A 37 4.92 23.68 -0.05
C ASP A 37 5.88 22.68 -0.73
N THR A 38 7.14 23.05 -0.98
CA THR A 38 8.11 22.17 -1.65
C THR A 38 8.92 21.39 -0.63
N ILE A 39 8.72 20.07 -0.60
CA ILE A 39 9.49 19.15 0.24
C ILE A 39 10.17 18.13 -0.67
N THR A 40 11.48 18.05 -0.62
CA THR A 40 12.24 17.05 -1.38
C THR A 40 12.80 16.01 -0.42
N ILE A 41 12.52 14.74 -0.67
CA ILE A 41 13.08 13.61 0.06
C ILE A 41 14.12 12.96 -0.82
N ILE A 42 15.38 13.00 -0.40
CA ILE A 42 16.55 12.49 -1.10
C ILE A 42 17.01 11.21 -0.43
N PHE A 43 16.94 10.10 -1.14
CA PHE A 43 17.45 8.82 -0.68
C PHE A 43 18.92 8.67 -1.06
N CYS A 44 19.77 8.36 -0.08
CA CYS A 44 21.22 8.29 -0.24
C CYS A 44 21.81 7.11 0.54
N ASN A 45 23.13 6.92 0.41
CA ASN A 45 23.89 5.92 1.17
C ASN A 45 24.55 6.56 2.40
N ASP A 46 25.10 5.72 3.29
CA ASP A 46 25.75 6.18 4.52
C ASP A 46 26.90 7.16 4.27
N THR A 47 27.70 6.90 3.22
CA THR A 47 28.86 7.75 2.89
C THR A 47 28.44 9.16 2.48
N PHE A 48 27.40 9.28 1.66
CA PHE A 48 26.87 10.56 1.21
C PHE A 48 26.31 11.36 2.40
N LEU A 49 25.56 10.69 3.28
CA LEU A 49 24.95 11.34 4.44
C LEU A 49 26.00 11.78 5.46
N LEU A 50 27.06 10.98 5.68
CA LEU A 50 28.19 11.34 6.54
C LEU A 50 28.91 12.59 6.02
N ASP A 51 29.19 12.67 4.71
CA ASP A 51 29.83 13.83 4.10
C ASP A 51 28.97 15.09 4.28
N LEU A 52 27.65 14.96 4.16
CA LEU A 52 26.70 16.04 4.39
C LEU A 52 26.69 16.49 5.85
N ASN A 53 26.70 15.54 6.79
CA ASN A 53 26.72 15.80 8.24
C ASN A 53 27.98 16.57 8.65
N LYS A 54 29.13 16.19 8.09
CA LYS A 54 30.42 16.88 8.27
C LYS A 54 30.38 18.28 7.69
N LYS A 55 29.95 18.40 6.44
CA LYS A 55 30.04 19.65 5.66
C LYS A 55 29.11 20.74 6.17
N TYR A 56 27.88 20.39 6.57
CA TYR A 56 26.85 21.38 6.90
C TYR A 56 26.51 21.45 8.39
N LEU A 57 26.71 20.38 9.16
CA LEU A 57 26.33 20.31 10.58
C LEU A 57 27.52 20.15 11.54
N GLN A 58 28.76 19.99 11.01
CA GLN A 58 29.99 19.79 11.79
C GLN A 58 29.92 18.59 12.76
N HIS A 59 29.15 17.57 12.39
CA HIS A 59 29.00 16.34 13.14
C HIS A 59 29.66 15.17 12.41
N ASP A 60 30.45 14.36 13.13
CA ASP A 60 31.15 13.18 12.60
C ASP A 60 30.56 11.89 13.17
N TYR A 61 29.28 11.66 12.90
CA TYR A 61 28.60 10.41 13.23
C TYR A 61 27.58 10.04 12.15
N TYR A 62 27.29 8.75 12.04
CA TYR A 62 26.23 8.25 11.16
C TYR A 62 24.87 8.52 11.79
N THR A 63 23.95 9.02 10.97
CA THR A 63 22.54 9.20 11.32
C THR A 63 21.69 8.59 10.21
N ASP A 64 20.44 8.26 10.50
CA ASP A 64 19.46 7.76 9.54
C ASP A 64 18.86 8.88 8.67
N ILE A 65 18.76 10.09 9.21
CA ILE A 65 18.18 11.25 8.50
C ILE A 65 18.88 12.57 8.84
N ILE A 66 18.97 13.47 7.85
CA ILE A 66 19.30 14.89 8.03
C ILE A 66 18.19 15.73 7.42
N SER A 67 17.69 16.70 8.19
CA SER A 67 16.61 17.61 7.77
C SER A 67 17.11 19.05 7.60
N PHE A 68 16.90 19.64 6.43
CA PHE A 68 17.18 21.06 6.13
C PHE A 68 15.87 21.82 5.90
N PRO A 69 15.31 22.49 6.92
CA PRO A 69 14.11 23.29 6.75
C PRO A 69 14.45 24.59 5.99
N PHE A 70 13.66 24.90 4.95
CA PHE A 70 13.74 26.17 4.21
C PHE A 70 12.69 27.18 4.71
N SER A 71 11.50 26.71 5.06
CA SER A 71 10.44 27.51 5.68
C SER A 71 9.60 26.65 6.61
N ALA A 72 9.16 27.24 7.72
CA ALA A 72 8.29 26.60 8.72
C ALA A 72 6.79 26.81 8.43
N GLU A 73 6.42 27.78 7.59
CA GLU A 73 5.03 28.03 7.17
C GLU A 73 4.99 28.81 5.83
N PRO A 74 4.54 28.20 4.72
CA PRO A 74 4.30 26.76 4.55
C PRO A 74 5.61 25.96 4.69
N ILE A 75 5.49 24.73 5.20
CA ILE A 75 6.61 23.80 5.38
C ILE A 75 7.27 23.52 4.03
N SER A 76 8.56 23.81 3.95
CA SER A 76 9.42 23.44 2.82
C SER A 76 10.83 23.11 3.30
N GLY A 77 11.52 22.25 2.56
CA GLY A 77 12.85 21.78 2.96
C GLY A 77 13.28 20.51 2.25
N GLU A 78 14.46 20.03 2.64
CA GLU A 78 15.05 18.79 2.15
C GLU A 78 15.26 17.79 3.28
N LEU A 79 14.92 16.53 3.03
CA LEU A 79 15.21 15.40 3.91
C LEU A 79 16.18 14.47 3.20
N TYR A 80 17.34 14.22 3.79
CA TYR A 80 18.32 13.27 3.30
C TYR A 80 18.27 12.02 4.17
N ILE A 81 17.94 10.87 3.57
CA ILE A 81 17.70 9.62 4.29
C ILE A 81 18.71 8.56 3.83
N SER A 82 19.41 7.93 4.77
CA SER A 82 20.29 6.80 4.47
C SER A 82 19.47 5.51 4.36
N ILE A 83 19.43 4.94 3.16
CA ILE A 83 18.76 3.65 2.92
C ILE A 83 19.54 2.49 3.56
N ASP A 84 20.86 2.62 3.69
CA ASP A 84 21.69 1.62 4.36
C ASP A 84 21.32 1.53 5.85
N ARG A 85 21.14 2.69 6.53
CA ARG A 85 20.67 2.71 7.92
C ARG A 85 19.26 2.18 8.08
N VAL A 86 18.33 2.56 7.18
CA VAL A 86 16.96 2.04 7.21
C VAL A 86 16.95 0.50 7.14
N ARG A 87 17.74 -0.09 6.24
CA ARG A 87 17.88 -1.55 6.11
C ARG A 87 18.50 -2.19 7.35
N ASP A 88 19.54 -1.59 7.90
CA ASP A 88 20.20 -2.08 9.11
C ASP A 88 19.26 -2.04 10.31
N ASN A 89 18.50 -0.95 10.47
CA ASN A 89 17.51 -0.79 11.53
C ASN A 89 16.39 -1.80 11.40
N ALA A 90 15.80 -1.94 10.22
CA ALA A 90 14.74 -2.93 9.96
C ALA A 90 15.20 -4.36 10.35
N LYS A 91 16.41 -4.76 9.97
CA LYS A 91 17.00 -6.04 10.38
C LYS A 91 17.22 -6.13 11.89
N LYS A 92 17.82 -5.09 12.49
CA LYS A 92 18.15 -5.05 13.92
C LYS A 92 16.90 -5.16 14.80
N PHE A 93 15.82 -4.47 14.42
CA PHE A 93 14.57 -4.44 15.17
C PHE A 93 13.57 -5.51 14.71
N LYS A 94 13.91 -6.30 13.68
CA LYS A 94 13.01 -7.30 13.06
C LYS A 94 11.70 -6.67 12.60
N GLU A 95 11.79 -5.47 12.03
CA GLU A 95 10.66 -4.74 11.45
C GLU A 95 10.71 -4.81 9.92
N ASP A 96 9.58 -4.50 9.30
CA ASP A 96 9.45 -4.40 7.86
C ASP A 96 10.23 -3.18 7.32
N GLU A 97 11.05 -3.36 6.29
CA GLU A 97 11.88 -2.28 5.69
C GLU A 97 11.03 -1.11 5.20
N THR A 98 9.84 -1.37 4.66
CA THR A 98 8.93 -0.30 4.22
C THR A 98 8.40 0.48 5.41
N LEU A 99 8.00 -0.18 6.49
CA LEU A 99 7.54 0.50 7.70
C LEU A 99 8.64 1.35 8.36
N GLU A 100 9.87 0.85 8.41
CA GLU A 100 11.01 1.62 8.92
C GLU A 100 11.31 2.82 8.03
N LEU A 101 11.29 2.67 6.70
CA LEU A 101 11.44 3.78 5.77
C LEU A 101 10.37 4.87 6.01
N LEU A 102 9.10 4.46 6.15
CA LEU A 102 8.00 5.38 6.42
C LEU A 102 8.19 6.11 7.75
N ARG A 103 8.69 5.40 8.77
CA ARG A 103 9.02 5.98 10.08
C ARG A 103 10.08 7.07 9.95
N VAL A 104 11.18 6.79 9.27
CA VAL A 104 12.27 7.76 9.08
C VAL A 104 11.80 8.97 8.25
N ILE A 105 10.98 8.75 7.22
CA ILE A 105 10.36 9.84 6.46
C ILE A 105 9.53 10.74 7.37
N ILE A 106 8.61 10.17 8.15
CA ILE A 106 7.73 11.00 8.99
C ILE A 106 8.45 11.64 10.16
N HIS A 107 9.49 10.99 10.69
CA HIS A 107 10.39 11.59 11.67
C HIS A 107 10.95 12.93 11.16
N GLY A 108 11.47 12.97 9.92
CA GLY A 108 11.94 14.21 9.31
C GLY A 108 10.85 15.26 9.10
N ILE A 109 9.64 14.83 8.72
CA ILE A 109 8.49 15.74 8.56
C ILE A 109 8.04 16.31 9.92
N LEU A 110 8.08 15.53 10.99
CA LEU A 110 7.70 15.96 12.33
C LEU A 110 8.71 16.97 12.89
N HIS A 111 10.01 16.84 12.58
CA HIS A 111 10.99 17.91 12.82
C HIS A 111 10.62 19.21 12.11
N PHE A 112 10.17 19.15 10.85
CA PHE A 112 9.67 20.35 10.14
C PHE A 112 8.41 20.95 10.77
N ILE A 113 7.56 20.14 11.41
CA ILE A 113 6.38 20.59 12.15
C ILE A 113 6.78 21.27 13.47
N GLY A 114 7.94 20.93 14.03
CA GLY A 114 8.50 21.53 15.24
C GLY A 114 8.68 20.57 16.41
N PHE A 115 8.53 19.26 16.18
CA PHE A 115 8.89 18.24 17.17
C PHE A 115 10.40 18.26 17.42
N LYS A 116 10.78 17.85 18.62
CA LYS A 116 12.17 17.69 19.06
C LYS A 116 12.35 16.27 19.57
N ASP A 117 13.59 15.86 19.78
CA ASP A 117 13.95 14.50 20.16
C ASP A 117 15.17 14.43 21.10
N LYS A 118 15.51 15.55 21.76
CA LYS A 118 16.69 15.63 22.62
C LYS A 118 16.43 15.20 24.06
N SER A 119 15.30 15.59 24.65
CA SER A 119 14.92 15.18 25.99
C SER A 119 14.07 13.90 25.95
N GLU A 120 14.03 13.14 27.05
CA GLU A 120 13.19 11.92 27.11
C GLU A 120 11.70 12.22 26.91
N VAL A 121 11.23 13.40 27.35
CA VAL A 121 9.85 13.85 27.11
C VAL A 121 9.62 14.13 25.63
N ASP A 122 10.57 14.82 24.98
CA ASP A 122 10.48 15.13 23.56
C ASP A 122 10.53 13.85 22.71
N LYS A 123 11.42 12.90 23.05
CA LYS A 123 11.50 11.59 22.39
C LYS A 123 10.22 10.79 22.50
N SER A 124 9.58 10.78 23.68
CA SER A 124 8.29 10.10 23.86
C SER A 124 7.22 10.74 22.96
N ALA A 125 7.12 12.07 22.96
CA ALA A 125 6.15 12.79 22.14
C ALA A 125 6.41 12.59 20.62
N MET A 126 7.67 12.59 20.21
CA MET A 126 8.13 12.26 18.86
C MET A 126 7.67 10.85 18.48
N ARG A 127 7.91 9.86 19.36
CA ARG A 127 7.54 8.48 19.10
C ARG A 127 6.04 8.27 18.98
N ASP A 128 5.27 8.90 19.87
CA ASP A 128 3.81 8.83 19.84
C ASP A 128 3.26 9.43 18.52
N ALA A 129 3.84 10.54 18.06
CA ALA A 129 3.47 11.16 16.79
C ALA A 129 3.84 10.29 15.58
N GLU A 130 5.01 9.66 15.57
CA GLU A 130 5.39 8.67 14.54
C GLU A 130 4.42 7.50 14.50
N ASP A 131 4.10 6.91 15.66
CA ASP A 131 3.24 5.74 15.75
C ASP A 131 1.80 6.07 15.35
N GLN A 132 1.32 7.27 15.68
CA GLN A 132 0.03 7.79 15.19
C GLN A 132 0.05 7.93 13.66
N ALA A 133 1.09 8.55 13.09
CA ALA A 133 1.18 8.75 11.65
C ALA A 133 1.26 7.41 10.89
N LEU A 134 2.09 6.47 11.37
CA LEU A 134 2.18 5.12 10.80
C LEU A 134 0.87 4.35 10.91
N THR A 135 0.13 4.52 12.02
CA THR A 135 -1.20 3.95 12.18
C THR A 135 -2.18 4.54 11.17
N CYS A 136 -2.15 5.85 10.92
CA CYS A 136 -2.92 6.47 9.84
C CYS A 136 -2.55 5.89 8.48
N TYR A 137 -1.25 5.72 8.18
CA TYR A 137 -0.81 5.10 6.92
C TYR A 137 -1.34 3.68 6.78
N LYS A 138 -1.16 2.85 7.83
CA LYS A 138 -1.64 1.46 7.86
C LYS A 138 -3.15 1.40 7.63
N ASN A 139 -3.91 2.22 8.34
CA ASN A 139 -5.36 2.23 8.25
C ASN A 139 -5.88 2.68 6.89
N GLU A 140 -5.24 3.66 6.28
CA GLU A 140 -5.73 4.24 5.04
C GLU A 140 -5.24 3.49 3.81
N PHE A 141 -3.99 3.02 3.84
CA PHE A 141 -3.29 2.57 2.65
C PHE A 141 -2.93 1.08 2.69
N LEU A 142 -2.72 0.49 3.86
CA LEU A 142 -2.37 -0.93 3.99
C LEU A 142 -3.58 -1.82 4.34
N LYS A 143 -4.60 -1.33 5.05
CA LYS A 143 -5.86 -2.09 5.24
C LYS A 143 -6.54 -2.40 3.91
N GLN A 144 -6.41 -1.50 2.95
CA GLN A 144 -6.96 -1.68 1.61
C GLN A 144 -6.18 -2.74 0.81
N ASP A 145 -4.84 -2.72 0.90
CA ASP A 145 -4.00 -3.73 0.26
C ASP A 145 -4.21 -5.10 0.92
N HIS A 146 -4.23 -5.16 2.26
CA HIS A 146 -4.53 -6.38 3.01
C HIS A 146 -5.93 -6.94 2.70
N TYR A 147 -6.93 -6.08 2.50
CA TYR A 147 -8.25 -6.51 2.06
C TYR A 147 -8.20 -7.14 0.66
N PHE A 148 -7.43 -6.57 -0.26
CA PHE A 148 -7.26 -7.15 -1.59
C PHE A 148 -6.53 -8.48 -1.54
N ASP A 149 -5.47 -8.59 -0.74
CA ASP A 149 -4.72 -9.82 -0.55
C ASP A 149 -5.62 -10.92 0.01
N GLN A 150 -6.44 -10.62 1.04
CA GLN A 150 -7.44 -11.56 1.57
C GLN A 150 -8.46 -12.00 0.52
N VAL A 151 -8.93 -11.08 -0.33
CA VAL A 151 -9.82 -11.41 -1.45
C VAL A 151 -9.10 -12.31 -2.45
N TYR A 152 -7.86 -12.00 -2.81
CA TYR A 152 -7.09 -12.76 -3.79
C TYR A 152 -6.75 -14.17 -3.28
N ASP A 153 -6.35 -14.29 -2.02
CA ASP A 153 -6.05 -15.56 -1.37
C ASP A 153 -7.29 -16.46 -1.33
N LEU A 154 -8.45 -15.92 -0.95
CA LEU A 154 -9.67 -16.71 -0.98
C LEU A 154 -10.06 -17.11 -2.41
N VAL A 155 -9.88 -16.21 -3.39
CA VAL A 155 -10.18 -16.52 -4.80
C VAL A 155 -9.26 -17.61 -5.35
N ARG A 156 -7.99 -17.68 -4.91
CA ARG A 156 -7.08 -18.79 -5.27
C ARG A 156 -7.60 -20.15 -4.79
N LEU A 157 -8.36 -20.19 -3.71
CA LEU A 157 -8.92 -21.43 -3.16
C LEU A 157 -10.11 -21.96 -3.97
N ILE A 158 -10.76 -21.15 -4.82
CA ILE A 158 -11.90 -21.60 -5.63
C ILE A 158 -11.42 -22.71 -6.58
N PRO A 159 -11.90 -23.97 -6.49
CA PRO A 159 -11.37 -25.06 -7.31
C PRO A 159 -11.66 -24.91 -8.80
N LYS A 160 -10.85 -25.55 -9.65
CA LYS A 160 -11.17 -25.68 -11.09
C LYS A 160 -12.54 -26.32 -11.27
N GLY A 161 -13.32 -25.78 -12.20
CA GLY A 161 -14.66 -26.29 -12.50
C GLY A 161 -15.72 -25.86 -11.48
N ARG A 162 -15.37 -25.00 -10.52
CA ARG A 162 -16.31 -24.39 -9.57
C ARG A 162 -16.36 -22.88 -9.75
N VAL A 163 -17.44 -22.26 -9.29
CA VAL A 163 -17.62 -20.80 -9.31
C VAL A 163 -18.08 -20.30 -7.94
N CYS A 164 -17.65 -19.11 -7.56
CA CYS A 164 -18.10 -18.43 -6.35
C CYS A 164 -18.77 -17.10 -6.73
N ASN A 165 -19.48 -16.48 -5.80
CA ASN A 165 -20.06 -15.15 -6.01
C ASN A 165 -19.42 -14.10 -5.10
N TYR A 166 -19.46 -12.84 -5.53
CA TYR A 166 -18.86 -11.72 -4.80
C TYR A 166 -19.39 -11.57 -3.36
N GLY A 167 -20.66 -11.91 -3.12
CA GLY A 167 -21.28 -11.85 -1.80
C GLY A 167 -20.75 -12.91 -0.86
N ALA A 168 -20.60 -14.15 -1.33
CA ALA A 168 -20.05 -15.26 -0.54
C ALA A 168 -18.60 -14.98 -0.12
N ILE A 169 -17.77 -14.41 -1.00
CA ILE A 169 -16.42 -13.95 -0.66
C ILE A 169 -16.46 -12.87 0.44
N ALA A 170 -17.31 -11.85 0.29
CA ALA A 170 -17.41 -10.77 1.28
C ALA A 170 -17.90 -11.26 2.64
N ASN A 171 -18.88 -12.18 2.64
CA ASN A 171 -19.42 -12.78 3.86
C ASN A 171 -18.37 -13.62 4.59
N TYR A 172 -17.66 -14.50 3.88
CA TYR A 172 -16.63 -15.35 4.48
C TYR A 172 -15.50 -14.53 5.13
N LEU A 173 -15.04 -13.47 4.47
CA LEU A 173 -14.04 -12.58 5.04
C LEU A 173 -14.57 -11.73 6.19
N SER A 174 -15.90 -11.71 6.42
CA SER A 174 -16.58 -10.81 7.36
C SER A 174 -16.17 -9.34 7.20
N LEU A 175 -15.77 -8.97 5.98
CA LEU A 175 -15.13 -7.71 5.64
C LEU A 175 -15.58 -7.23 4.25
N GLY A 176 -15.87 -5.94 4.16
CA GLY A 176 -16.22 -5.28 2.91
C GLY A 176 -17.61 -5.64 2.38
N SER A 177 -17.79 -5.52 1.07
CA SER A 177 -19.05 -5.80 0.38
C SER A 177 -18.78 -6.48 -0.95
N ALA A 178 -19.80 -7.11 -1.54
CA ALA A 178 -19.71 -7.67 -2.90
C ALA A 178 -19.14 -6.68 -3.93
N ARG A 179 -19.46 -5.38 -3.79
CA ARG A 179 -18.91 -4.32 -4.64
C ARG A 179 -17.41 -4.11 -4.41
N MET A 180 -16.95 -4.16 -3.16
CA MET A 180 -15.53 -4.03 -2.83
C MET A 180 -14.72 -5.24 -3.31
N VAL A 181 -15.27 -6.45 -3.25
CA VAL A 181 -14.65 -7.64 -3.87
C VAL A 181 -14.53 -7.44 -5.39
N GLY A 182 -15.60 -6.97 -6.04
CA GLY A 182 -15.55 -6.65 -7.46
C GLY A 182 -14.54 -5.55 -7.79
N TRP A 183 -14.37 -4.56 -6.92
CA TRP A 183 -13.35 -3.52 -7.07
C TRP A 183 -11.93 -4.09 -6.94
N ALA A 184 -11.66 -4.91 -5.92
CA ALA A 184 -10.39 -5.62 -5.74
C ALA A 184 -10.03 -6.42 -6.99
N LEU A 185 -10.93 -7.28 -7.47
CA LEU A 185 -10.66 -8.09 -8.65
C LEU A 185 -10.43 -7.24 -9.91
N ASN A 186 -11.09 -6.09 -10.06
CA ASN A 186 -10.85 -5.19 -11.19
C ASN A 186 -9.43 -4.60 -11.24
N GLN A 187 -8.68 -4.63 -10.13
CA GLN A 187 -7.28 -4.19 -10.11
C GLN A 187 -6.34 -5.17 -10.84
N LEU A 188 -6.80 -6.41 -11.10
CA LEU A 188 -6.07 -7.44 -11.87
C LEU A 188 -6.12 -7.21 -13.40
N LYS A 189 -6.65 -6.08 -13.87
CA LYS A 189 -6.74 -5.79 -15.31
C LYS A 189 -5.35 -5.71 -15.94
N GLY A 190 -5.10 -6.57 -16.92
CA GLY A 190 -3.87 -6.57 -17.71
C GLY A 190 -2.73 -7.40 -17.13
N ASP A 191 -2.83 -7.81 -15.85
CA ASP A 191 -1.85 -8.66 -15.19
C ASP A 191 -2.52 -9.96 -14.72
N VAL A 192 -2.19 -11.07 -15.39
CA VAL A 192 -2.76 -12.38 -15.07
C VAL A 192 -1.88 -13.01 -14.01
N HIS A 193 -1.99 -12.50 -12.78
CA HIS A 193 -1.52 -13.25 -11.62
C HIS A 193 -2.22 -14.62 -11.58
N ASP A 194 -1.67 -15.56 -10.79
CA ASP A 194 -2.22 -16.90 -10.53
C ASP A 194 -3.57 -16.89 -9.75
N ILE A 195 -4.37 -15.83 -9.93
CA ILE A 195 -5.65 -15.61 -9.26
C ILE A 195 -6.76 -15.96 -10.28
N PRO A 196 -7.57 -17.01 -10.03
CA PRO A 196 -8.60 -17.48 -10.97
C PRO A 196 -9.87 -16.61 -10.90
N ALA A 197 -9.73 -15.30 -11.11
CA ALA A 197 -10.83 -14.34 -10.99
C ALA A 197 -11.99 -14.62 -11.96
N HIS A 198 -11.78 -15.39 -13.04
CA HIS A 198 -12.84 -15.81 -13.96
C HIS A 198 -13.86 -16.73 -13.32
N ARG A 199 -13.54 -17.34 -12.17
CA ARG A 199 -14.44 -18.18 -11.36
C ARG A 199 -15.40 -17.36 -10.48
N VAL A 200 -15.26 -16.04 -10.41
CA VAL A 200 -16.13 -15.17 -9.60
C VAL A 200 -17.21 -14.53 -10.47
N VAL A 201 -18.47 -14.85 -10.18
CA VAL A 201 -19.66 -14.38 -10.91
C VAL A 201 -20.62 -13.62 -9.99
N ASN A 202 -21.65 -12.97 -10.54
CA ASN A 202 -22.67 -12.38 -9.66
C ASN A 202 -23.61 -13.44 -9.08
N VAL A 203 -24.51 -13.03 -8.18
CA VAL A 203 -25.46 -13.94 -7.51
C VAL A 203 -26.38 -14.71 -8.47
N LYS A 204 -26.58 -14.21 -9.69
CA LYS A 204 -27.37 -14.88 -10.73
C LYS A 204 -26.53 -15.78 -11.63
N GLY A 205 -25.21 -15.83 -11.44
CA GLY A 205 -24.27 -16.53 -12.32
C GLY A 205 -23.91 -15.75 -13.58
N GLU A 206 -24.29 -14.48 -13.69
CA GLU A 206 -23.93 -13.63 -14.83
C GLU A 206 -22.47 -13.20 -14.71
N LEU A 207 -21.78 -13.15 -15.85
CA LEU A 207 -20.36 -12.80 -15.96
C LEU A 207 -20.18 -11.26 -15.89
N SER A 208 -20.59 -10.63 -14.79
CA SER A 208 -20.58 -9.16 -14.63
C SER A 208 -19.17 -8.54 -14.66
N GLY A 209 -18.13 -9.30 -14.31
CA GLY A 209 -16.74 -8.87 -14.38
C GLY A 209 -16.10 -9.01 -15.77
N ARG A 210 -16.76 -9.66 -16.74
CA ARG A 210 -16.12 -10.17 -17.98
C ARG A 210 -15.21 -9.20 -18.73
N LEU A 211 -15.55 -7.90 -18.75
CA LEU A 211 -14.79 -6.90 -19.50
C LEU A 211 -13.33 -6.78 -19.05
N MET A 212 -13.01 -7.12 -17.79
CA MET A 212 -11.63 -7.10 -17.28
C MET A 212 -10.72 -8.16 -17.92
N PHE A 213 -11.29 -9.20 -18.54
CA PHE A 213 -10.54 -10.31 -19.14
C PHE A 213 -10.13 -10.03 -20.60
N GLY A 214 -10.47 -8.87 -21.16
CA GLY A 214 -10.21 -8.56 -22.56
C GLY A 214 -11.12 -9.33 -23.53
N GLU A 215 -10.82 -9.27 -24.83
CA GLU A 215 -11.60 -9.90 -25.90
C GLU A 215 -13.10 -9.54 -25.86
N ALA A 216 -13.41 -8.27 -25.57
CA ALA A 216 -14.78 -7.80 -25.36
C ALA A 216 -15.57 -8.63 -24.33
N GLY A 217 -14.88 -9.22 -23.35
CA GLY A 217 -15.46 -10.06 -22.30
C GLY A 217 -15.58 -11.54 -22.64
N LYS A 218 -15.25 -11.97 -23.86
CA LYS A 218 -15.40 -13.38 -24.28
C LYS A 218 -14.43 -14.32 -23.59
N ARG A 219 -13.26 -13.83 -23.16
CA ARG A 219 -12.22 -14.64 -22.52
C ARG A 219 -12.69 -15.29 -21.23
N MET A 220 -13.44 -14.58 -20.38
CA MET A 220 -13.95 -15.14 -19.11
C MET A 220 -14.80 -16.39 -19.34
N ALA A 221 -15.74 -16.33 -20.29
CA ALA A 221 -16.58 -17.48 -20.65
C ALA A 221 -15.77 -18.64 -21.22
N ARG A 222 -14.72 -18.37 -22.00
CA ARG A 222 -13.83 -19.42 -22.53
C ARG A 222 -13.06 -20.14 -21.43
N LEU A 223 -12.53 -19.39 -20.45
CA LEU A 223 -11.81 -19.97 -19.30
C LEU A 223 -12.73 -20.87 -18.47
N LEU A 224 -13.94 -20.41 -18.16
CA LEU A 224 -14.94 -21.21 -17.45
C LEU A 224 -15.30 -22.50 -18.21
N ARG A 225 -15.56 -22.42 -19.51
CA ARG A 225 -15.86 -23.59 -20.34
C ARG A 225 -14.69 -24.58 -20.41
N ALA A 226 -13.45 -24.07 -20.47
CA ALA A 226 -12.25 -24.91 -20.46
C ALA A 226 -12.09 -25.69 -19.14
N GLU A 227 -12.66 -25.19 -18.05
CA GLU A 227 -12.73 -25.88 -16.76
C GLU A 227 -13.99 -26.74 -16.59
N GLY A 228 -14.81 -26.87 -17.63
CA GLY A 228 -16.03 -27.68 -17.59
C GLY A 228 -17.27 -26.97 -17.05
N VAL A 229 -17.21 -25.65 -16.80
CA VAL A 229 -18.36 -24.86 -16.35
C VAL A 229 -19.17 -24.38 -17.58
N PRO A 230 -20.43 -24.83 -17.77
CA PRO A 230 -21.23 -24.45 -18.92
C PRO A 230 -21.67 -22.98 -18.82
N VAL A 231 -21.42 -22.21 -19.88
CA VAL A 231 -21.80 -20.80 -19.99
C VAL A 231 -22.60 -20.56 -21.26
N LYS A 232 -23.77 -19.93 -21.15
CA LYS A 232 -24.63 -19.51 -22.26
C LYS A 232 -25.09 -18.07 -22.01
N ASP A 233 -25.06 -17.23 -23.05
CA ASP A 233 -25.48 -15.82 -22.99
C ASP A 233 -24.88 -15.05 -21.80
N ASP A 234 -23.56 -15.21 -21.61
CA ASP A 234 -22.79 -14.61 -20.51
C ASP A 234 -23.32 -14.95 -19.11
N LYS A 235 -23.89 -16.15 -18.96
CA LYS A 235 -24.40 -16.69 -17.71
C LYS A 235 -24.01 -18.16 -17.51
N VAL A 236 -23.50 -18.49 -16.33
CA VAL A 236 -23.26 -19.87 -15.89
C VAL A 236 -24.59 -20.62 -15.83
N GLN A 237 -24.62 -21.84 -16.37
CA GLN A 237 -25.78 -22.73 -16.36
C GLN A 237 -25.69 -23.70 -15.18
N HIS A 238 -26.83 -24.05 -14.60
CA HIS A 238 -26.91 -24.93 -13.42
C HIS A 238 -26.02 -24.43 -12.28
N LEU A 239 -26.12 -23.14 -11.94
CA LEU A 239 -25.20 -22.45 -11.02
C LEU A 239 -25.03 -23.22 -9.71
N GLU A 240 -26.12 -23.70 -9.13
CA GLU A 240 -26.18 -24.50 -7.92
C GLU A 240 -25.28 -25.73 -7.94
N LYS A 241 -25.07 -26.36 -9.12
CA LYS A 241 -24.19 -27.53 -9.26
C LYS A 241 -22.70 -27.16 -9.21
N TYR A 242 -22.36 -25.97 -9.71
CA TYR A 242 -20.96 -25.51 -9.83
C TYR A 242 -20.58 -24.55 -8.71
N PHE A 243 -21.55 -24.05 -7.94
CA PHE A 243 -21.33 -23.09 -6.87
C PHE A 243 -20.42 -23.70 -5.79
N TRP A 244 -19.42 -22.94 -5.39
CA TRP A 244 -18.51 -23.24 -4.29
C TRP A 244 -18.72 -22.21 -3.20
N ASP A 245 -19.00 -22.70 -2.00
CA ASP A 245 -19.27 -21.87 -0.84
C ASP A 245 -18.08 -21.90 0.12
N PRO A 246 -17.33 -20.80 0.28
CA PRO A 246 -16.19 -20.78 1.18
C PRO A 246 -16.55 -21.10 2.64
N GLU A 247 -17.76 -20.80 3.12
CA GLU A 247 -18.16 -21.10 4.51
C GLU A 247 -18.27 -22.61 4.79
N GLY A 248 -18.61 -23.41 3.78
CA GLY A 248 -18.76 -24.86 3.92
C GLY A 248 -17.57 -25.68 3.43
N GLU A 249 -16.65 -25.05 2.69
CA GLU A 249 -15.61 -25.75 1.94
C GLU A 249 -14.18 -25.25 2.25
N VAL A 250 -14.02 -24.19 3.06
CA VAL A 250 -12.72 -23.72 3.57
C VAL A 250 -12.73 -23.76 5.09
N ASN A 251 -12.06 -24.77 5.66
CA ASN A 251 -11.78 -24.89 7.09
C ASN A 251 -10.41 -24.31 7.43
#